data_AF-A0A2H9L4I1-F1
#
_entry.id   AF-A0A2H9L4I1-F1
#
_cell.length_a   1.000
_cell.length_b   1.000
_cell.length_c   1.000
_cell.angle_alpha   90.00
_cell.angle_beta   90.00
_cell.angle_gamma   90.00
#
_symmetry.space_group_name_H-M   'P 1'
#
loop_
_entity.id
_entity.type
_entity.pdbx_description
1 polymer ?
#
loop_
_entity_poly.entity_id
_entity_poly.type
_entity_poly.pdbx_seq_one_letter_code
_entity_poly.pdbx_strand_id
1 'polypeptide(L)' 'MIDFPKMVGVRAARKDGGVVILSLSENFPAQPGQFAMLWLPGKGEKPYSFLSENEFGIAPAGEFSRALSSLRKG' A
#
# COMPACT_ATOMS: atom_id res chain seq x y z
N MET A 1 14.62 -20.44 2.39
CA MET A 1 14.81 -19.20 1.63
C MET A 1 13.89 -18.18 2.27
N ILE A 2 14.41 -17.12 2.89
CA ILE A 2 13.57 -16.09 3.52
C ILE A 2 13.22 -15.11 2.42
N ASP A 3 11.95 -15.03 2.04
CA ASP A 3 11.47 -13.98 1.14
C ASP A 3 11.47 -12.66 1.90
N PHE A 4 12.37 -11.77 1.51
CA PHE A 4 12.36 -10.40 2.00
C PHE A 4 11.24 -9.63 1.30
N PRO A 5 10.55 -8.72 2.01
CA PRO A 5 9.57 -7.85 1.38
C PRO A 5 10.25 -7.07 0.24
N LYS A 6 9.65 -7.13 -0.94
CA LYS A 6 10.12 -6.39 -2.11
C LYS A 6 9.87 -4.90 -1.89
N MET A 7 10.91 -4.08 -2.00
CA MET A 7 10.79 -2.62 -2.01
C MET A 7 10.20 -2.17 -3.34
N VAL A 8 9.16 -1.35 -3.29
CA VAL A 8 8.44 -0.85 -4.46
C VAL A 8 8.21 0.64 -4.28
N GLY A 9 8.55 1.44 -5.29
CA GLY A 9 8.35 2.89 -5.26
C GLY A 9 6.88 3.26 -5.35
N VAL A 10 6.51 4.37 -4.74
CA VAL A 10 5.16 4.94 -4.86
C VAL A 10 5.09 5.69 -6.19
N ARG A 11 4.17 5.29 -7.07
CA ARG A 11 3.91 5.97 -8.34
C ARG A 11 3.09 7.24 -8.12
N ALA A 12 2.03 7.14 -7.32
CA ALA A 12 1.10 8.22 -7.04
C ALA A 12 0.35 8.00 -5.72
N ALA A 13 -0.15 9.09 -5.14
CA ALA A 13 -1.08 9.08 -4.03
C ALA A 13 -2.18 10.11 -4.30
N ARG A 14 -3.45 9.68 -4.36
CA ARG A 14 -4.61 10.57 -4.54
C ARG A 14 -5.54 10.48 -3.34
N LYS A 15 -6.22 11.59 -3.01
CA LYS A 15 -7.23 11.62 -1.95
C LYS A 15 -8.62 11.50 -2.56
N ASP A 16 -9.45 10.65 -1.97
CA ASP A 16 -10.84 10.46 -2.36
C ASP A 16 -11.69 10.11 -1.12
N GLY A 17 -12.68 10.94 -0.80
CA GLY A 17 -13.64 10.64 0.28
C GLY A 17 -13.04 10.33 1.67
N GLY A 18 -11.85 10.86 2.00
CA GLY A 18 -11.16 10.56 3.27
C GLY A 18 -10.26 9.31 3.24
N VAL A 19 -10.19 8.63 2.10
CA VAL A 19 -9.28 7.53 1.80
C VAL A 19 -8.15 8.07 0.92
N VAL A 20 -6.93 7.56 1.09
CA VAL A 20 -5.83 7.76 0.15
C VAL A 20 -5.73 6.53 -0.73
N ILE A 21 -5.80 6.72 -2.04
CA ILE A 21 -5.47 5.66 -2.99
C ILE A 21 -3.99 5.77 -3.33
N LEU A 22 -3.24 4.76 -2.93
CA LEU A 22 -1.81 4.64 -3.14
C LEU A 22 -1.57 3.72 -4.33
N SER A 23 -0.96 4.22 -5.39
CA SER A 23 -0.57 3.44 -6.57
C SER A 23 0.92 3.15 -6.51
N LEU A 24 1.31 1.87 -6.63
CA LEU A 24 2.70 1.43 -6.67
C LEU A 24 3.27 1.53 -8.10
N SER A 25 4.60 1.54 -8.21
CA SER A 25 5.30 1.62 -9.50
C SER A 25 5.27 0.32 -10.30
N GLU A 26 4.81 -0.78 -9.68
CA GLU A 26 4.75 -2.11 -10.27
C GLU A 26 3.36 -2.70 -10.11
N ASN A 27 2.98 -3.55 -11.08
CA ASN A 27 1.75 -4.31 -11.06
C ASN A 27 1.98 -5.68 -10.42
N PHE A 28 0.96 -6.17 -9.73
CA PHE A 28 0.93 -7.46 -9.09
C PHE A 28 -0.20 -8.29 -9.72
N PRO A 29 0.02 -9.60 -9.96
CA PRO A 29 -0.99 -10.49 -10.53
C PRO A 29 -2.05 -10.90 -9.49
N ALA A 30 -2.62 -9.92 -8.77
CA ALA A 30 -3.62 -10.12 -7.74
C ALA A 30 -4.99 -10.42 -8.35
N GLN A 31 -5.68 -11.41 -7.78
CA GLN A 31 -7.06 -11.75 -8.09
C GLN A 31 -8.02 -11.02 -7.13
N PRO A 32 -9.29 -10.78 -7.54
CA PRO A 32 -10.29 -10.20 -6.65
C PRO A 32 -10.39 -10.94 -5.31
N GLY A 33 -10.38 -10.18 -4.21
CA GLY A 33 -10.41 -10.72 -2.84
C GLY A 33 -9.03 -11.01 -2.23
N GLN A 34 -7.93 -10.89 -2.99
CA GLN A 34 -6.59 -11.01 -2.44
C GLN A 34 -6.10 -9.72 -1.76
N PHE A 35 -5.11 -9.88 -0.89
CA PHE A 35 -4.44 -8.81 -0.18
C PHE A 35 -2.92 -9.01 -0.21
N ALA A 36 -2.18 -7.94 0.07
CA ALA A 36 -0.74 -7.99 0.30
C ALA A 36 -0.42 -7.53 1.72
N MET A 37 0.66 -8.05 2.29
CA MET A 37 1.28 -7.47 3.48
C MET A 37 2.06 -6.24 3.05
N LEU A 38 1.55 -5.05 3.37
CA LEU A 38 2.29 -3.82 3.15
C LEU A 38 3.22 -3.63 4.32
N TRP A 39 4.51 -3.52 4.03
CA TRP A 39 5.57 -3.29 4.99
C TRP A 39 6.12 -1.86 4.86
N LEU A 40 6.31 -1.21 5.99
CA LEU A 40 6.99 0.08 6.09
C LEU A 40 8.22 -0.06 7.00
N PRO A 41 9.42 0.33 6.53
CA PRO A 41 10.63 0.32 7.36
C PRO A 41 10.41 1.05 8.70
N GLY A 42 10.69 0.37 9.80
CA GLY A 42 10.54 0.92 11.16
C GLY A 42 9.09 1.10 11.66
N LYS A 43 8.09 0.72 10.86
CA LYS A 43 6.65 0.79 11.24
C LYS A 43 5.95 -0.57 11.22
N GLY A 44 6.62 -1.62 10.72
CA GLY A 44 6.11 -2.98 10.68
C GLY A 44 5.30 -3.26 9.42
N GLU A 45 4.34 -4.17 9.51
CA GLU A 45 3.50 -4.58 8.38
C GLU A 45 2.05 -4.79 8.77
N LYS A 46 1.14 -4.60 7.79
CA LYS A 46 -0.30 -4.83 7.93
C LYS A 46 -0.89 -5.33 6.60
N PRO A 47 -1.94 -6.17 6.63
CA PRO A 47 -2.62 -6.61 5.43
C PRO A 47 -3.48 -5.48 4.84
N TYR A 48 -3.39 -5.28 3.52
CA TYR A 48 -4.26 -4.39 2.75
C TYR A 48 -4.74 -5.08 1.48
N SER A 49 -6.05 -5.00 1.23
CA SER A 49 -6.66 -5.55 0.02
C SER A 49 -6.29 -4.73 -1.21
N PHE A 50 -6.09 -5.40 -2.33
CA PHE A 50 -5.90 -4.74 -3.61
C PHE A 50 -7.20 -4.05 -4.04
N LEU A 51 -7.09 -2.78 -4.46
CA LEU A 51 -8.15 -2.06 -5.16
C LEU A 51 -8.06 -2.30 -6.68
N SER A 52 -6.85 -2.46 -7.19
CA SER A 52 -6.52 -2.86 -8.56
C SER A 52 -5.18 -3.62 -8.58
N GLU A 53 -4.62 -3.89 -9.76
CA GLU A 53 -3.32 -4.55 -9.93
C GLU A 53 -2.14 -3.87 -9.20
N ASN A 54 -2.23 -2.59 -8.86
CA ASN A 54 -1.15 -1.85 -8.18
C ASN A 54 -1.65 -0.80 -7.18
N GLU A 55 -2.94 -0.76 -6.88
CA GLU A 55 -3.52 0.24 -6.00
C GLU A 55 -4.05 -0.34 -4.69
N PHE A 56 -3.90 0.45 -3.63
CA PHE A 56 -4.46 0.17 -2.30
C PHE A 56 -5.25 1.38 -1.80
N GLY A 57 -6.43 1.12 -1.24
CA GLY A 57 -7.21 2.13 -0.53
C GLY A 57 -6.83 2.17 0.95
N ILE A 58 -6.44 3.34 1.47
CA ILE A 58 -5.95 3.52 2.83
C ILE A 58 -6.81 4.54 3.58
N ALA A 59 -7.60 4.06 4.53
CA ALA A 59 -8.29 4.90 5.50
C ALA A 59 -7.37 5.19 6.71
N PRO A 60 -7.11 6.46 7.07
CA PRO A 60 -6.16 6.84 8.12
C PRO A 60 -6.75 6.66 9.55
N ALA A 61 -6.92 5.41 9.98
CA ALA A 61 -7.52 5.04 11.27
C ALA A 61 -6.52 4.89 12.44
N GLY A 62 -5.22 4.73 12.15
CA GLY A 62 -4.17 4.49 13.15
C GLY A 62 -2.77 4.83 12.63
N GLU A 63 -1.75 4.69 13.49
CA GLU A 63 -0.37 5.12 13.18
C GLU A 63 0.15 4.57 11.84
N PHE A 64 0.04 3.26 11.62
CA PHE A 64 0.50 2.61 10.39
C PHE A 64 -0.22 3.18 9.15
N SER A 65 -1.55 3.21 9.16
CA SER A 65 -2.35 3.75 8.05
C SER A 65 -2.11 5.24 7.79
N ARG A 66 -1.83 6.03 8.84
CA ARG A 66 -1.49 7.45 8.71
C ARG A 66 -0.13 7.62 8.02
N ALA A 67 0.87 6.83 8.42
CA ALA A 67 2.18 6.82 7.77
C ALA A 67 2.10 6.36 6.30
N LEU A 68 1.31 5.32 6.03
CA LEU A 68 1.10 4.81 4.68
C LEU A 68 0.36 5.84 3.80
N SER A 69 -0.64 6.53 4.35
CA SER A 69 -1.40 7.59 3.67
C SER A 69 -0.62 8.89 3.42
N SER A 70 0.51 9.09 4.13
CA SER A 70 1.36 10.27 3.97
C SER A 70 2.51 10.06 2.99
N LEU A 71 2.67 8.85 2.45
CA LEU A 71 3.65 8.56 1.42
C LEU A 71 3.46 9.44 0.18
N ARG A 72 4.58 9.77 -0.46
CA ARG A 72 4.61 10.57 -1.69
C ARG A 72 5.36 9.79 -2.75
N LYS A 73 5.19 10.22 -4.00
CA LYS A 73 5.91 9.68 -5.15
C LYS A 73 7.42 9.67 -4.90
N GLY A 74 8.06 8.55 -5.22
CA GLY A 74 9.48 8.26 -4.98
C GLY A 74 9.67 6.80 -4.60
#